data_AF-A0A2A2GF30-F1
#
_entry.id   AF-A0A2A2GF30-F1
#
_cell.length_a   1.000
_cell.length_b   1.000
_cell.length_c   1.000
_cell.angle_alpha   90.00
_cell.angle_beta   90.00
_cell.angle_gamma   90.00
#
_symmetry.space_group_name_H-M   'P 1'
#
loop_
_entity.id
_entity.type
_entity.pdbx_description
1 polymer ?
#
loop_
_entity_poly.entity_id
_entity_poly.type
_entity_poly.pdbx_seq_one_letter_code
_entity_poly.pdbx_strand_id
1 'polypeptide(L)' 'MPDFTAHRHPVLAVRCPTCGKAPGLWCRRPSGHRAADLHTARRAEADRVFIEQHGPTAAIIHAASGWLIDPQGRSRD' A
#
# COMPACT_ATOMS: atom_id res chain seq x y z
N MET A 1 0.25 13.48 2.77
CA MET A 1 0.93 12.47 1.94
C MET A 1 0.77 11.12 2.62
N PRO A 2 0.30 10.06 1.93
CA PRO A 2 0.20 8.70 2.48
C PRO A 2 1.51 8.20 3.09
N ASP A 3 1.43 7.57 4.26
CA ASP A 3 2.55 6.87 4.87
C ASP A 3 2.41 5.36 4.61
N PHE A 4 3.26 4.83 3.74
CA PHE A 4 3.29 3.42 3.34
C PHE A 4 3.88 2.49 4.42
N THR A 5 4.43 3.04 5.50
CA THR A 5 5.04 2.30 6.59
C THR A 5 4.17 2.23 7.85
N ALA A 6 3.16 3.10 7.96
CA ALA A 6 2.31 3.24 9.15
C ALA A 6 1.31 2.09 9.41
N HIS A 7 1.15 1.16 8.46
CA HIS A 7 0.07 0.17 8.51
C HIS A 7 0.57 -1.26 8.30
N ARG A 8 -0.26 -2.24 8.68
CA ARG A 8 0.08 -3.67 8.55
C ARG A 8 0.45 -4.09 7.12
N HIS A 9 -0.06 -3.38 6.12
CA HIS A 9 0.19 -3.63 4.71
C HIS A 9 0.31 -2.29 3.98
N PRO A 10 1.32 -2.04 3.13
CA PRO A 10 1.58 -0.72 2.55
C PRO A 10 0.42 -0.20 1.69
N VAL A 11 -0.25 -1.08 0.94
CA VAL A 11 -1.47 -0.79 0.16
C VAL A 11 -2.61 -0.17 1.00
N LEU A 12 -2.58 -0.31 2.33
CA LEU A 12 -3.55 0.35 3.19
C LEU A 12 -3.29 1.86 3.35
N ALA A 13 -2.17 2.40 2.90
CA ALA A 13 -1.86 3.83 3.00
C ALA A 13 -2.80 4.73 2.17
N VAL A 14 -3.43 4.17 1.14
CA VAL A 14 -4.38 4.87 0.26
C VAL A 14 -5.82 4.44 0.51
N ARG A 15 -6.78 5.31 0.13
CA ARG A 15 -8.21 4.97 0.11
C ARG A 15 -8.48 3.95 -1.01
N CYS A 16 -9.38 2.99 -0.78
CA CYS A 16 -9.79 2.06 -1.83
C CYS A 16 -10.73 2.77 -2.84
N PRO A 17 -10.40 2.82 -4.15
CA PRO A 17 -11.30 3.40 -5.15
C PRO A 17 -12.61 2.60 -5.32
N THR A 18 -12.58 1.29 -5.12
CA THR A 18 -13.75 0.41 -5.33
C THR A 18 -14.79 0.48 -4.21
N CYS A 19 -14.36 0.47 -2.94
CA CYS A 19 -15.29 0.42 -1.80
C CYS A 19 -15.20 1.65 -0.88
N GLY A 20 -14.41 2.65 -1.27
CA GLY A 20 -14.26 3.92 -0.55
C GLY A 20 -13.59 3.82 0.81
N LYS A 21 -13.13 2.65 1.24
CA LYS A 21 -12.57 2.46 2.59
C LYS A 21 -11.33 3.31 2.82
N ALA A 22 -11.32 3.96 3.99
CA ALA A 22 -10.24 4.84 4.41
C ALA A 22 -8.89 4.09 4.53
N PRO A 23 -7.76 4.84 4.53
CA PRO A 23 -6.46 4.29 4.88
C PRO A 23 -6.46 3.50 6.20
N GLY A 24 -5.59 2.51 6.32
CA GLY A 24 -5.49 1.60 7.48
C GLY A 24 -6.62 0.56 7.59
N LEU A 25 -7.78 0.78 6.96
CA LEU A 25 -8.92 -0.14 7.06
C LEU A 25 -8.92 -1.16 5.92
N TRP A 26 -9.14 -2.44 6.26
CA TRP A 26 -9.25 -3.51 5.27
C TRP A 26 -10.46 -3.31 4.33
N CYS A 27 -10.34 -3.78 3.08
CA CYS A 27 -11.44 -3.74 2.12
C CYS A 27 -12.65 -4.55 2.61
N ARG A 28 -13.85 -4.12 2.21
CA ARG A 28 -15.10 -4.84 2.44
C ARG A 28 -15.74 -5.24 1.12
N ARG A 29 -16.38 -6.40 1.11
CA ARG A 29 -17.22 -6.87 0.02
C ARG A 29 -18.54 -6.07 0.00
N PRO A 30 -19.30 -6.10 -1.11
CA PRO A 30 -20.64 -5.48 -1.16
C PRO A 30 -21.57 -5.97 -0.05
N SER A 31 -21.42 -7.21 0.41
CA SER A 31 -22.15 -7.78 1.54
C SER A 31 -21.78 -7.20 2.92
N GLY A 32 -20.85 -6.25 2.98
CA GLY A 32 -20.40 -5.63 4.24
C GLY A 32 -19.36 -6.45 5.01
N HIS A 33 -19.12 -7.71 4.65
CA HIS A 33 -18.07 -8.53 5.26
C HIS A 33 -16.67 -8.07 4.84
N ARG A 34 -15.66 -8.35 5.68
CA ARG A 34 -14.26 -8.14 5.34
C ARG A 34 -13.91 -8.95 4.09
N ALA A 35 -13.30 -8.31 3.10
CA ALA A 35 -12.78 -8.99 1.92
C ALA A 35 -11.62 -9.92 2.31
N ALA A 36 -11.48 -11.06 1.64
CA ALA A 36 -10.37 -11.99 1.90
C ALA A 36 -9.01 -11.32 1.58
N ASP A 37 -9.02 -10.46 0.57
CA ASP A 37 -7.86 -9.69 0.11
C ASP A 37 -8.27 -8.23 -0.16
N LEU A 38 -7.29 -7.34 -0.30
CA LEU A 38 -7.49 -5.97 -0.75
C LEU A 38 -7.99 -5.95 -2.20
N HIS A 39 -8.72 -4.92 -2.60
CA HIS A 39 -9.17 -4.81 -3.99
C HIS A 39 -8.00 -4.45 -4.91
N THR A 40 -7.96 -5.03 -6.12
CA THR A 40 -6.92 -4.76 -7.13
C THR A 40 -6.79 -3.27 -7.44
N ALA A 41 -7.91 -2.53 -7.52
CA ALA A 41 -7.88 -1.09 -7.72
C ALA A 41 -7.18 -0.33 -6.58
N ARG A 42 -7.23 -0.83 -5.34
CA ARG A 42 -6.48 -0.23 -4.23
C ARG A 42 -4.99 -0.49 -4.36
N ARG A 43 -4.59 -1.68 -4.83
CA ARG A 43 -3.18 -2.00 -5.11
C ARG A 43 -2.63 -1.09 -6.19
N ALA A 44 -3.32 -0.99 -7.34
CA ALA A 44 -2.92 -0.12 -8.42
C ALA A 44 -2.81 1.35 -8.00
N GLU A 45 -3.75 1.83 -7.18
CA GLU A 45 -3.67 3.20 -6.65
C GLU A 45 -2.52 3.38 -5.66
N ALA A 46 -2.27 2.39 -4.81
CA ALA A 46 -1.11 2.41 -3.91
C ALA A 46 0.20 2.47 -4.69
N ASP A 47 0.33 1.66 -5.75
CA ASP A 47 1.51 1.63 -6.62
C ASP A 47 1.71 2.97 -7.34
N ARG A 48 0.65 3.52 -7.94
CA ARG A 48 0.67 4.82 -8.62
C ARG A 48 1.15 5.93 -7.67
N VAL A 49 0.56 6.00 -6.48
CA VAL A 49 0.85 7.03 -5.48
C VAL A 49 2.23 6.83 -4.86
N PHE A 50 2.70 5.58 -4.72
CA PHE A 50 4.04 5.28 -4.23
C PHE A 50 5.11 5.72 -5.25
N ILE A 51 4.93 5.39 -6.53
CA ILE A 51 5.84 5.81 -7.61
C ILE A 51 5.87 7.33 -7.73
N GLU A 52 4.71 7.99 -7.62
CA GLU A 52 4.61 9.45 -7.65
C GLU A 52 5.39 10.12 -6.50
N GLN A 53 5.44 9.49 -5.33
CA GLN A 53 6.13 10.04 -4.15
C GLN A 53 7.61 9.69 -4.05
N HIS A 54 7.97 8.46 -4.41
CA HIS A 54 9.30 7.90 -4.13
C HIS A 54 10.10 7.60 -5.40
N GLY A 55 9.47 7.71 -6.57
CA GLY A 55 10.06 7.36 -7.85
C GLY A 55 9.87 5.88 -8.21
N PRO A 56 10.03 5.54 -9.50
CA PRO A 56 9.80 4.19 -10.01
C PRO A 56 10.85 3.17 -9.55
N THR A 57 12.00 3.64 -9.05
CA THR A 57 13.08 2.78 -8.55
C THR A 57 12.95 2.48 -7.07
N ALA A 58 12.09 3.18 -6.32
CA ALA A 58 11.96 2.91 -4.90
C ALA A 58 11.30 1.55 -4.67
N ALA A 59 11.65 0.90 -3.55
CA ALA A 59 11.03 -0.34 -3.11
C ALA A 59 10.51 -0.21 -1.68
N ILE A 60 9.46 -0.96 -1.37
CA ILE A 60 9.03 -1.18 0.01
C ILE A 60 9.49 -2.56 0.42
N ILE A 61 10.26 -2.64 1.50
CA ILE A 61 10.80 -3.89 2.04
C ILE A 61 10.20 -4.18 3.41
N HIS A 62 10.00 -5.47 3.70
CA HIS A 62 9.61 -5.92 5.02
C HIS A 62 10.88 -6.21 5.85
N ALA A 63 11.13 -5.38 6.85
CA ALA A 63 12.25 -5.49 7.79
C ALA A 63 11.75 -5.94 9.18
N ALA A 64 12.68 -6.20 10.09
CA ALA A 64 12.36 -6.62 11.46
C ALA A 64 11.51 -5.59 12.23
N SER A 65 11.68 -4.29 11.94
CA SER A 65 10.92 -3.19 12.54
C SER A 65 9.60 -2.87 11.82
N GLY A 66 9.26 -3.61 10.76
CA GLY A 66 8.09 -3.36 9.91
C GLY A 66 8.48 -2.96 8.50
N TRP A 67 7.64 -2.15 7.86
CA TRP A 67 7.86 -1.71 6.48
C TRP A 67 8.88 -0.57 6.42
N LEU A 68 9.84 -0.67 5.51
CA LEU A 68 10.81 0.38 5.21
C LEU A 68 10.76 0.71 3.71
N ILE A 69 11.04 1.97 3.39
CA ILE A 69 11.17 2.44 2.01
C ILE A 69 12.66 2.52 1.68
N ASP A 70 13.06 1.80 0.64
CA ASP A 70 14.38 1.84 0.04
C ASP A 70 14.32 2.70 -1.23
N PRO A 71 14.83 3.94 -1.23
CA PRO A 71 14.75 4.84 -2.39
C PRO A 71 15.52 4.34 -3.62
N GLN A 72 16.52 3.47 -3.42
CA GLN A 72 17.38 2.96 -4.49
C GLN A 72 16.91 1.61 -5.03
N GLY A 73 15.92 0.99 -4.37
CA GLY A 73 15.28 -0.25 -4.79
C GLY A 73 16.26 -1.40 -4.94
N ARG A 74 16.64 -2.04 -3.84
CA ARG A 74 17.56 -3.17 -3.81
C ARG A 74 18.69 -3.01 -4.82
N SER A 75 19.57 -2.05 -4.57
CA SER A 75 20.97 -2.11 -5.01
C SER A 75 21.60 -3.35 -4.37
N ARG A 76 21.35 -4.51 -4.96
CA ARG A 76 22.16 -5.72 -4.77
C ARG A 76 23.04 -5.82 -6.01
N ASP A 77 24.25 -5.30 -5.87
CA ASP A 77 25.41 -5.81 -6.61
C ASP A 77 25.61 -7.30 -6.25
#